data_AF-A0A6N6LG00-F1
#
_entry.id   AF-A0A6N6LG00-F1
#
_cell.length_a   1.000
_cell.length_b   1.000
_cell.length_c   1.000
_cell.angle_alpha   90.00
_cell.angle_beta   90.00
_cell.angle_gamma   90.00
#
_symmetry.space_group_name_H-M   'P 1'
#
loop_
_entity.id
_entity.type
_entity.pdbx_description
1 polymer ?
#
loop_
_entity_poly.entity_id
_entity_poly.type
_entity_poly.pdbx_seq_one_letter_code
_entity_poly.pdbx_strand_id
1 'polypeptide(L)'
;MSTGRRIPRRASAGRHGRLAVPAIAADVLRRPGRPLDAATRASMEQRFGQDLGDIRLHTDAAAVQSAEALSARAYTVGRHIVFGPEGYAPQAPAGRQRLAHELTHAIQQRGGGGADLSSAQREGEARRAAHSVATGAPMPAI
;
A
#
# COMPACT_ATOMS: atom_id res chain seq x y z
N MET A 1 -42.11 43.82 -24.08
CA MET A 1 -42.76 43.65 -22.76
C MET A 1 -42.07 42.48 -22.06
N SER A 2 -41.05 42.76 -21.25
CA SER A 2 -41.10 42.87 -19.77
C SER A 2 -41.09 41.50 -19.07
N THR A 3 -39.92 41.08 -18.58
CA THR A 3 -39.52 40.97 -17.14
C THR A 3 -39.92 39.64 -16.49
N GLY A 4 -38.96 38.80 -16.11
CA GLY A 4 -38.32 38.79 -14.78
C GLY A 4 -38.37 37.33 -14.25
N ARG A 5 -37.65 36.82 -13.26
CA ARG A 5 -36.61 37.29 -12.34
C ARG A 5 -35.95 36.00 -11.81
N ARG A 6 -34.63 36.02 -11.59
CA ARG A 6 -33.87 34.95 -10.91
C ARG A 6 -34.45 34.60 -9.54
N ILE A 7 -34.38 33.32 -9.18
CA ILE A 7 -34.09 32.89 -7.80
C ILE A 7 -33.08 31.74 -7.86
N PRO A 8 -31.84 31.92 -7.38
CA PRO A 8 -30.95 30.79 -7.14
C PRO A 8 -31.35 30.12 -5.82
N ARG A 9 -31.71 28.83 -5.86
CA ARG A 9 -31.79 28.02 -4.65
C ARG A 9 -30.39 27.57 -4.27
N ARG A 10 -29.87 28.14 -3.17
CA ARG A 10 -28.60 27.73 -2.54
C ARG A 10 -28.89 26.74 -1.40
N ALA A 11 -27.89 25.87 -1.21
CA ALA A 11 -27.56 25.07 -0.03
C ALA A 11 -28.40 23.78 0.16
N SER A 12 -27.82 22.62 0.47
CA SER A 12 -26.54 22.34 1.11
C SER A 12 -25.97 21.01 0.61
N ALA A 13 -24.90 21.05 -0.19
CA ALA A 13 -24.05 19.88 -0.37
C ALA A 13 -23.00 19.91 0.75
N GLY A 14 -23.13 18.99 1.70
CA GLY A 14 -22.12 18.81 2.75
C GLY A 14 -20.76 18.58 2.10
N ARG A 15 -19.80 19.49 2.35
CA ARG A 15 -18.37 19.29 2.09
C ARG A 15 -17.84 18.27 3.10
N HIS A 16 -18.12 17.00 2.86
CA HIS A 16 -17.20 15.93 3.23
C HIS A 16 -16.98 15.14 1.95
N GLY A 17 -16.18 15.75 1.07
CA GLY A 17 -15.83 15.16 -0.21
C GLY A 17 -15.18 13.82 0.05
N ARG A 18 -15.85 12.77 -0.42
CA ARG A 18 -15.25 11.52 -0.90
C ARG A 18 -14.15 11.91 -1.87
N LEU A 19 -12.98 12.27 -1.37
CA LEU A 19 -11.79 12.47 -2.20
C LEU A 19 -11.70 11.22 -3.05
N ALA A 20 -11.73 11.39 -4.38
CA ALA A 20 -11.68 10.26 -5.29
C ALA A 20 -10.50 9.40 -4.87
N VAL A 21 -10.73 8.11 -4.60
CA VAL A 21 -9.72 7.19 -4.07
C VAL A 21 -8.35 7.31 -4.77
N PRO A 22 -8.28 7.51 -6.10
CA PRO A 22 -7.02 7.77 -6.79
C PRO A 22 -6.30 9.05 -6.33
N ALA A 23 -7.03 10.13 -6.02
CA ALA A 23 -6.46 11.41 -5.61
C ALA A 23 -5.87 11.36 -4.20
N ILE A 24 -6.52 10.67 -3.25
CA ILE A 24 -5.97 10.52 -1.89
C ILE A 24 -4.75 9.61 -1.87
N ALA A 25 -4.77 8.51 -2.64
CA ALA A 25 -3.60 7.66 -2.81
C ALA A 25 -2.43 8.42 -3.46
N ALA A 26 -2.70 9.18 -4.52
CA ALA A 26 -1.69 10.00 -5.17
C ALA A 26 -1.06 11.05 -4.22
N ASP A 27 -1.85 11.64 -3.32
CA ASP A 27 -1.32 12.58 -2.33
C ASP A 27 -0.34 11.93 -1.35
N VAL A 28 -0.73 10.77 -0.79
CA VAL A 28 0.13 9.99 0.11
C VAL A 28 1.43 9.60 -0.60
N LEU A 29 1.35 9.11 -1.84
CA LEU A 29 2.50 8.65 -2.61
C LEU A 29 3.48 9.76 -3.01
N ARG A 30 3.05 11.03 -3.06
CA ARG A 30 3.96 12.18 -3.27
C ARG A 30 4.81 12.53 -2.05
N ARG A 31 4.43 12.06 -0.86
CA ARG A 31 5.19 12.28 0.36
C ARG A 31 6.41 11.34 0.39
N PRO A 32 7.50 11.71 1.06
CA PRO A 32 8.71 10.90 1.08
C PRO A 32 8.53 9.51 1.75
N GLY A 33 7.59 9.40 2.70
CA GLY A 33 7.45 8.22 3.56
C GLY A 33 8.66 8.03 4.49
N ARG A 34 8.64 6.95 5.28
CA ARG A 34 9.74 6.56 6.19
C ARG A 34 10.44 5.31 5.66
N PRO A 35 11.77 5.16 5.72
CA PRO A 35 12.41 3.87 5.42
C PRO A 35 11.94 2.77 6.39
N LEU A 36 12.17 1.52 6.02
CA LEU A 36 12.13 0.41 6.98
C LEU A 36 13.13 0.67 8.11
N ASP A 37 12.78 0.31 9.34
CA ASP A 37 13.75 0.30 10.43
C ASP A 37 14.84 -0.74 10.15
N ALA A 38 16.05 -0.49 10.64
CA ALA A 38 17.24 -1.27 10.25
C ALA A 38 17.10 -2.77 10.54
N ALA A 39 16.50 -3.14 11.66
CA ALA A 39 16.32 -4.54 12.05
C ALA A 39 15.30 -5.25 11.15
N THR A 40 14.14 -4.62 10.91
CA THR A 40 13.13 -5.18 10.01
C THR A 40 13.67 -5.28 8.58
N ARG A 41 14.38 -4.25 8.11
CA ARG A 41 15.02 -4.26 6.79
C ARG A 41 15.98 -5.43 6.66
N ALA A 42 16.96 -5.55 7.56
CA ALA A 42 17.94 -6.63 7.52
C ALA A 42 17.26 -8.02 7.57
N SER A 43 16.26 -8.20 8.44
CA SER A 43 15.54 -9.47 8.52
C SER A 43 14.81 -9.83 7.22
N MET A 44 14.18 -8.85 6.56
CA MET A 44 13.47 -9.08 5.30
C MET A 44 14.43 -9.25 4.13
N GLU A 45 15.52 -8.48 4.05
CA GLU A 45 16.56 -8.64 3.04
C GLU A 45 17.19 -10.04 3.10
N GLN A 46 17.44 -10.58 4.30
CA GLN A 46 17.93 -11.96 4.47
C GLN A 46 16.93 -13.01 3.95
N ARG A 47 15.62 -12.74 4.06
CA ARG A 47 14.59 -13.65 3.54
C ARG A 47 14.49 -13.57 2.02
N PHE A 48 14.42 -12.35 1.48
CA PHE A 48 14.18 -12.12 0.05
C PHE A 48 15.45 -12.20 -0.80
N GLY A 49 16.64 -12.01 -0.22
CA GLY A 49 17.89 -11.89 -0.97
C GLY A 49 17.94 -10.64 -1.86
N GLN A 50 17.14 -9.62 -1.55
CA GLN A 50 16.99 -8.38 -2.32
C GLN A 50 17.31 -7.18 -1.43
N ASP A 51 17.85 -6.11 -2.00
CA ASP A 51 18.01 -4.83 -1.29
C ASP A 51 16.65 -4.14 -1.12
N LEU A 52 16.33 -3.72 0.10
CA LEU A 52 15.07 -3.05 0.45
C LEU A 52 15.30 -1.61 0.94
N GLY A 53 16.51 -1.05 0.76
CA GLY A 53 16.90 0.27 1.25
C GLY A 53 16.10 1.45 0.69
N ASP A 54 15.51 1.30 -0.49
CA ASP A 54 14.68 2.31 -1.14
C ASP A 54 13.18 2.20 -0.82
N ILE A 55 12.75 1.18 -0.06
CA ILE A 55 11.34 1.03 0.37
C ILE A 55 10.92 2.21 1.25
N ARG A 56 9.70 2.71 1.02
CA ARG A 56 9.10 3.83 1.75
C ARG A 56 7.75 3.43 2.36
N LEU A 57 7.66 3.51 3.67
CA LEU A 57 6.46 3.23 4.45
C LEU A 57 5.64 4.50 4.68
N HIS A 58 4.33 4.37 4.51
CA HIS A 58 3.36 5.40 4.87
C HIS A 58 2.40 4.83 5.91
N THR A 59 2.39 5.42 7.10
CA THR A 59 1.63 4.93 8.26
C THR A 59 0.90 6.07 8.99
N ASP A 60 0.83 7.25 8.38
CA ASP A 60 0.18 8.42 8.98
C ASP A 60 -1.35 8.39 8.76
N ALA A 61 -2.06 9.37 9.30
CA ALA A 61 -3.52 9.42 9.19
C ALA A 61 -4.03 9.51 7.73
N ALA A 62 -3.23 10.08 6.82
CA ALA A 62 -3.58 10.17 5.40
C ALA A 62 -3.39 8.82 4.70
N ALA A 63 -2.32 8.09 5.04
CA ALA A 63 -2.08 6.72 4.62
C ALA A 63 -3.22 5.79 5.03
N VAL A 64 -3.65 5.89 6.30
CA VAL A 64 -4.76 5.09 6.84
C VAL A 64 -6.05 5.36 6.05
N GLN A 65 -6.43 6.63 5.90
CA GLN A 65 -7.62 7.01 5.11
C GLN A 65 -7.53 6.54 3.66
N SER A 66 -6.34 6.61 3.05
CA SER A 66 -6.15 6.14 1.68
C SER A 66 -6.34 4.63 1.56
N ALA A 67 -5.84 3.84 2.51
CA ALA A 67 -5.98 2.39 2.50
C ALA A 67 -7.44 1.98 2.75
N GLU A 68 -8.14 2.65 3.67
CA GLU A 68 -9.59 2.45 3.90
C GLU A 68 -10.41 2.75 2.64
N ALA A 69 -10.09 3.84 1.95
CA ALA A 69 -10.76 4.22 0.70
C ALA A 69 -10.61 3.15 -0.41
N LEU A 70 -9.54 2.34 -0.35
CA LEU A 70 -9.30 1.18 -1.23
C LEU A 70 -9.81 -0.14 -0.64
N SER A 71 -10.42 -0.13 0.55
CA SER A 71 -10.77 -1.34 1.30
C SER A 71 -9.57 -2.28 1.53
N ALA A 72 -8.38 -1.70 1.70
CA ALA A 72 -7.12 -2.41 1.82
C ALA A 72 -6.56 -2.30 3.24
N ARG A 73 -5.98 -3.40 3.75
CA ARG A 73 -5.22 -3.39 5.02
C ARG A 73 -3.84 -2.77 4.88
N ALA A 74 -3.24 -3.00 3.72
CA ALA A 74 -2.08 -2.31 3.19
C ALA A 74 -2.13 -2.42 1.66
N TYR A 75 -1.35 -1.59 0.97
CA TYR A 75 -1.15 -1.74 -0.46
C TYR A 75 0.22 -1.18 -0.89
N THR A 76 0.66 -1.59 -2.07
CA THR A 76 1.99 -1.26 -2.61
C THR A 76 1.90 -0.59 -3.98
N VAL A 77 2.63 0.51 -4.15
CA VAL A 77 2.84 1.19 -5.45
C VAL A 77 4.31 1.54 -5.61
N GLY A 78 4.97 0.91 -6.58
CA GLY A 78 6.40 0.93 -6.78
C GLY A 78 7.15 0.51 -5.52
N ARG A 79 7.90 1.45 -4.95
CA ARG A 79 8.65 1.27 -3.69
C ARG A 79 7.90 1.71 -2.44
N HIS A 80 6.67 2.20 -2.58
CA HIS A 80 5.89 2.75 -1.48
C HIS A 80 4.88 1.71 -0.97
N ILE A 81 4.88 1.50 0.35
CA ILE A 81 3.94 0.63 1.05
C ILE A 81 3.11 1.49 1.99
N VAL A 82 1.80 1.42 1.83
CA VAL A 82 0.83 2.21 2.59
C VAL A 82 0.09 1.27 3.54
N PHE A 83 0.12 1.55 4.84
CA PHE A 83 -0.59 0.76 5.84
C PHE A 83 -1.91 1.42 6.26
N GLY A 84 -2.95 0.59 6.36
CA GLY A 84 -4.27 0.95 6.85
C GLY A 84 -4.39 0.92 8.38
N PRO A 85 -5.63 0.84 8.89
CA PRO A 85 -5.94 0.98 10.33
C PRO A 85 -5.24 -0.03 11.23
N GLU A 86 -5.00 -1.24 10.72
CA GLU A 86 -4.28 -2.29 11.46
C GLU A 86 -2.77 -1.99 11.62
N GLY A 87 -2.26 -0.97 10.91
CA GLY A 87 -0.95 -0.38 11.13
C GLY A 87 0.24 -1.22 10.65
N TYR A 88 1.41 -0.60 10.79
CA TYR A 88 2.71 -1.24 10.62
C TYR A 88 3.15 -1.89 11.94
N ALA A 89 3.10 -3.23 11.98
CA ALA A 89 3.45 -4.02 13.17
C ALA A 89 4.39 -5.18 12.80
N PRO A 90 5.64 -4.91 12.39
CA PRO A 90 6.57 -5.93 11.86
C PRO A 90 6.93 -7.02 12.88
N GLN A 91 6.76 -6.73 14.17
CA GLN A 91 7.03 -7.67 15.25
C GLN A 91 5.86 -8.65 15.48
N ALA A 92 4.63 -8.24 15.17
CA ALA A 92 3.45 -9.09 15.29
C ALA A 92 3.39 -10.10 14.12
N PRO A 93 3.00 -11.37 14.34
CA PRO A 93 2.95 -12.37 13.26
C PRO A 93 2.13 -11.93 12.04
N ALA A 94 0.92 -11.39 12.27
CA ALA A 94 0.06 -10.90 11.20
C ALA A 94 0.63 -9.67 10.49
N GLY A 95 1.26 -8.75 11.22
CA GLY A 95 1.89 -7.56 10.63
C GLY A 95 3.14 -7.90 9.83
N ARG A 96 3.92 -8.89 10.28
CA ARG A 96 5.09 -9.42 9.56
C ARG A 96 4.70 -10.11 8.27
N GLN A 97 3.64 -10.93 8.29
CA GLN A 97 3.06 -11.54 7.10
C GLN A 97 2.61 -10.49 6.08
N ARG A 98 1.89 -9.46 6.55
CA ARG A 98 1.45 -8.36 5.70
C ARG A 98 2.62 -7.62 5.09
N LEU A 99 3.64 -7.29 5.89
CA LEU A 99 4.83 -6.62 5.38
C LEU A 99 5.52 -7.47 4.30
N ALA A 100 5.68 -8.78 4.52
CA ALA A 100 6.26 -9.67 3.53
C ALA A 100 5.43 -9.72 2.23
N HIS A 101 4.10 -9.77 2.34
CA HIS A 101 3.19 -9.70 1.20
C HIS A 101 3.40 -8.43 0.36
N GLU A 102 3.39 -7.27 1.01
CA GLU A 102 3.59 -5.99 0.34
C GLU A 102 5.00 -5.83 -0.26
N LEU A 103 6.03 -6.34 0.42
CA LEU A 103 7.40 -6.33 -0.10
C LEU A 103 7.54 -7.19 -1.37
N THR A 104 6.83 -8.32 -1.45
CA THR A 104 6.79 -9.11 -2.70
C THR A 104 6.23 -8.28 -3.85
N HIS A 105 5.13 -7.56 -3.64
CA HIS A 105 4.59 -6.66 -4.67
C HIS A 105 5.60 -5.58 -5.06
N ALA A 106 6.33 -5.00 -4.11
CA ALA A 106 7.35 -3.99 -4.40
C ALA A 106 8.49 -4.55 -5.27
N ILE A 107 8.97 -5.76 -4.95
CA ILE A 107 10.03 -6.45 -5.70
C ILE A 107 9.56 -6.77 -7.13
N GLN A 108 8.36 -7.35 -7.26
CA GLN A 108 7.76 -7.67 -8.56
C GLN A 108 7.60 -6.42 -9.44
N GLN A 109 7.21 -5.28 -8.86
CA GLN A 109 7.05 -4.02 -9.58
C GLN A 109 8.40 -3.39 -9.99
N ARG A 110 9.49 -3.61 -9.25
CA ARG A 110 10.84 -3.17 -9.65
C ARG A 110 11.37 -3.88 -10.88
N GLY A 111 11.13 -5.19 -10.97
CA GLY A 111 11.53 -6.00 -12.13
C GLY A 111 10.73 -5.71 -13.40
N GLY A 112 9.91 -4.65 -13.42
CA GLY A 112 9.02 -4.30 -14.53
C GLY A 112 7.77 -5.18 -14.61
N GLY A 113 7.58 -6.10 -13.66
CA GLY A 113 6.62 -7.19 -13.73
C GLY A 113 6.97 -8.10 -14.91
N GLY A 114 7.32 -9.36 -14.66
CA GLY A 114 7.39 -10.34 -15.76
C GLY A 114 6.13 -10.19 -16.61
N ALA A 115 6.30 -9.72 -17.86
CA ALA A 115 5.18 -9.31 -18.72
C ALA A 115 4.19 -10.47 -18.97
N ASP A 116 4.60 -11.69 -18.61
CA ASP A 116 3.86 -12.95 -18.70
C ASP A 116 3.07 -13.36 -17.45
N LEU A 117 3.30 -12.77 -16.26
CA LEU A 117 2.57 -13.19 -15.06
C LEU A 117 1.23 -12.46 -14.92
N SER A 118 0.14 -13.23 -14.79
CA SER A 118 -1.17 -12.68 -14.44
C SER A 118 -1.17 -12.05 -13.03
N SER A 119 -2.13 -11.16 -12.76
CA SER A 119 -2.34 -10.59 -11.42
C SER A 119 -2.58 -11.68 -10.37
N ALA A 120 -3.30 -12.74 -10.72
CA ALA A 120 -3.57 -13.87 -9.84
C ALA A 120 -2.30 -14.64 -9.45
N GLN A 121 -1.36 -14.83 -10.39
CA GLN A 121 -0.07 -15.47 -10.10
C GLN A 121 0.76 -14.63 -9.13
N ARG A 122 0.87 -13.33 -9.37
CA ARG A 122 1.58 -12.38 -8.50
C ARG A 122 1.01 -12.36 -7.08
N GLU A 123 -0.31 -12.32 -6.96
CA GLU A 123 -1.01 -12.39 -5.67
C GLU A 123 -0.76 -13.72 -4.95
N GLY A 124 -0.78 -14.84 -5.69
CA GLY A 124 -0.46 -16.15 -5.16
C GLY A 124 0.97 -16.24 -4.61
N GLU A 125 1.94 -15.64 -5.29
CA GLU A 125 3.33 -15.55 -4.83
C GLU A 125 3.47 -14.69 -3.57
N ALA A 126 2.86 -13.50 -3.55
CA ALA A 126 2.87 -12.63 -2.38
C ALA A 126 2.24 -13.32 -1.15
N ARG A 127 1.18 -14.12 -1.34
CA ARG A 127 0.57 -14.93 -0.27
C ARG A 127 1.51 -16.05 0.22
N ARG A 128 2.22 -16.72 -0.69
CA ARG A 128 3.21 -17.75 -0.33
C ARG A 128 4.39 -17.16 0.43
N ALA A 129 4.93 -16.03 -0.02
CA ALA A 129 6.00 -15.31 0.67
C ALA A 129 5.59 -14.91 2.10
N ALA A 130 4.38 -14.38 2.27
CA ALA A 130 3.83 -14.06 3.59
C ALA A 130 3.76 -15.31 4.50
N HIS A 131 3.28 -16.43 3.97
CA HIS A 131 3.25 -17.70 4.70
C HIS A 131 4.65 -18.19 5.07
N SER A 132 5.63 -18.16 4.15
CA SER A 132 7.01 -18.56 4.40
C SER A 132 7.68 -17.75 5.50
N VAL A 133 7.43 -16.43 5.55
CA VAL A 133 7.94 -15.58 6.64
C VAL A 133 7.31 -15.94 7.99
N ALA A 134 6.05 -16.39 8.01
CA ALA A 134 5.37 -16.79 9.24
C ALA A 134 5.84 -18.14 9.78
N THR A 135 6.04 -19.11 8.89
CA THR A 135 6.37 -20.50 9.25
C THR A 135 7.87 -20.79 9.24
N GLY A 136 8.66 -19.87 8.69
CA GLY A 136 10.09 -20.07 8.46
C GLY A 136 10.40 -20.93 7.23
N ALA A 137 9.41 -21.29 6.42
CA ALA A 137 9.59 -22.06 5.20
C ALA A 137 10.47 -21.32 4.17
N PRO A 138 11.01 -22.03 3.16
CA PRO A 138 11.75 -21.41 2.07
C PRO A 138 10.92 -20.34 1.34
N MET A 139 11.57 -19.25 0.94
CA MET A 139 10.90 -18.20 0.17
C MET A 139 10.66 -18.67 -1.27
N PRO A 140 9.49 -18.35 -1.87
CA PRO A 140 9.28 -18.57 -3.30
C PRO A 140 10.27 -17.72 -4.10
N ALA A 141 10.64 -18.17 -5.30
CA ALA A 141 11.35 -17.34 -6.25
C ALA A 141 10.44 -16.18 -6.67
N ILE A 142 10.93 -14.95 -6.59
CA ILE A 142 10.24 -13.71 -6.95
C ILE A 142 11.19 -12.76 -7.68
#